data_AF-A0A962GG26-F1
#
_entry.id   AF-A0A962GG26-F1
#
_cell.length_a   1.000
_cell.length_b   1.000
_cell.length_c   1.000
_cell.angle_alpha   90.00
_cell.angle_beta   90.00
_cell.angle_gamma   90.00
#
_symmetry.space_group_name_H-M   'P 1'
#
loop_
_entity.id
_entity.type
_entity.pdbx_description
1 polymer ?
#
loop_
_entity_poly.entity_id
_entity_poly.type
_entity_poly.pdbx_seq_one_letter_code
_entity_poly.pdbx_strand_id
1 'polypeptide(L)'
;GTLTVVLNGQRLTLNAGDMINIPLQSVHCMANLTSKPCKIYEKQTGICREEDIIRYVDAYGRGTQTGAAEDSLTLYREILDEIKS
;
A
#
# COMPACT_ATOMS: atom_id res chain seq x y z
N GLY A 1 -7.75 7.98 12.52
CA GLY A 1 -7.25 8.62 11.30
C GLY A 1 -8.01 8.11 10.11
N THR A 2 -7.85 8.75 8.97
CA THR A 2 -8.20 8.19 7.67
C THR A 2 -7.02 7.39 7.12
N LEU A 3 -7.28 6.36 6.34
CA LEU A 3 -6.24 5.56 5.70
C LEU A 3 -6.03 6.06 4.28
N THR A 4 -4.80 6.40 3.91
CA THR A 4 -4.41 6.63 2.53
C THR A 4 -3.93 5.31 1.94
N VAL A 5 -4.52 4.89 0.83
CA VAL A 5 -4.15 3.65 0.13
C VAL A 5 -3.73 4.00 -1.29
N VAL A 6 -2.59 3.48 -1.73
CA VAL A 6 -2.27 3.41 -3.16
C VAL A 6 -2.71 2.03 -3.64
N LEU A 7 -3.52 1.99 -4.70
CA LEU A 7 -3.95 0.75 -5.35
C LEU A 7 -3.87 0.93 -6.86
N ASN A 8 -2.99 0.17 -7.52
CA ASN A 8 -2.77 0.20 -8.97
C ASN A 8 -2.64 1.64 -9.54
N GLY A 9 -1.79 2.46 -8.91
CA GLY A 9 -1.54 3.83 -9.35
C GLY A 9 -2.63 4.83 -8.97
N GLN A 10 -3.60 4.46 -8.15
CA GLN A 10 -4.64 5.37 -7.64
C GLN A 10 -4.46 5.62 -6.14
N ARG A 11 -4.54 6.88 -5.73
CA ARG A 11 -4.57 7.29 -4.31
C ARG A 11 -6.01 7.35 -3.83
N LEU A 12 -6.36 6.49 -2.88
CA LEU A 12 -7.65 6.40 -2.23
C LEU A 12 -7.55 6.91 -0.78
N THR A 13 -8.65 7.48 -0.28
CA THR A 13 -8.81 7.83 1.14
C THR A 13 -9.98 7.04 1.72
N LEU A 14 -9.71 6.23 2.73
CA LEU A 14 -10.71 5.41 3.43
C LEU A 14 -10.99 5.97 4.82
N ASN A 15 -12.28 6.09 5.13
CA ASN A 15 -12.80 6.45 6.43
C ASN A 15 -13.08 5.20 7.27
N ALA A 16 -13.39 5.41 8.55
CA ALA A 16 -13.80 4.31 9.41
C ALA A 16 -15.11 3.68 8.89
N GLY A 17 -15.09 2.37 8.68
CA GLY A 17 -16.22 1.62 8.12
C GLY A 17 -16.14 1.38 6.61
N ASP A 18 -15.28 2.10 5.89
CA ASP A 18 -15.06 1.86 4.47
C ASP A 18 -14.35 0.53 4.24
N MET A 19 -14.64 -0.11 3.11
CA MET A 19 -14.06 -1.37 2.69
C MET A 19 -13.66 -1.30 1.22
N ILE A 20 -12.49 -1.85 0.90
CA ILE A 20 -12.05 -2.06 -0.47
C ILE A 20 -11.65 -3.51 -0.68
N ASN A 21 -11.76 -3.98 -1.90
CA ASN A 21 -11.18 -5.25 -2.33
C ASN A 21 -9.84 -4.98 -3.00
N ILE A 22 -8.84 -5.79 -2.67
CA ILE A 22 -7.53 -5.77 -3.35
C ILE A 22 -7.46 -7.03 -4.21
N PRO A 23 -7.66 -6.92 -5.54
CA PRO A 23 -7.59 -8.06 -6.44
C PRO A 23 -6.19 -8.69 -6.46
N LEU A 24 -6.13 -9.98 -6.81
CA LEU A 24 -4.87 -10.69 -7.04
C LEU A 24 -3.97 -9.91 -8.02
N GLN A 25 -2.66 -9.90 -7.76
CA GLN A 25 -1.64 -9.16 -8.51
C GLN A 25 -1.74 -7.62 -8.45
N SER A 26 -2.68 -7.06 -7.68
CA SER A 26 -2.75 -5.59 -7.53
C SER A 26 -1.58 -5.06 -6.71
N VAL A 27 -0.97 -3.99 -7.20
CA VAL A 27 0.09 -3.29 -6.49
C VAL A 27 -0.55 -2.32 -5.52
N HIS A 28 -0.20 -2.43 -4.24
CA HIS A 28 -0.79 -1.61 -3.22
C HIS A 28 0.17 -1.29 -2.08
N CYS A 29 -0.06 -0.15 -1.44
CA CYS A 29 0.54 0.22 -0.16
C CYS A 29 -0.44 1.10 0.61
N MET A 30 -0.23 1.27 1.92
CA MET A 30 -1.09 2.10 2.73
C MET A 30 -0.31 2.85 3.81
N ALA A 31 -0.78 4.05 4.14
CA ALA A 31 -0.20 4.92 5.15
C ALA A 31 -1.30 5.67 5.92
N ASN A 32 -1.06 5.92 7.20
CA ASN A 32 -1.88 6.86 7.97
C ASN A 32 -1.15 8.21 8.01
N LEU A 33 -1.61 9.16 7.20
CA LEU A 33 -1.04 10.51 7.12
C LEU A 33 -1.60 11.47 8.17
N THR A 34 -2.46 10.98 9.06
CA THR A 34 -3.07 11.79 10.10
C THR A 34 -2.44 11.51 11.46
N SER A 35 -2.50 12.49 12.37
CA SER A 35 -2.07 12.33 13.75
C SER A 35 -2.98 11.43 14.60
N LYS A 36 -4.18 11.09 14.10
CA LYS A 36 -5.14 10.24 14.82
C LYS A 36 -4.85 8.76 14.51
N PRO A 37 -4.81 7.86 15.51
CA PRO A 37 -4.61 6.42 15.28
C PRO A 37 -5.59 5.85 14.25
N CYS A 38 -5.10 4.99 13.36
CA CYS A 38 -5.90 4.27 12.37
C CYS A 38 -5.73 2.77 12.61
N LYS A 39 -6.84 2.03 12.76
CA LYS A 39 -6.84 0.57 12.92
C LYS A 39 -7.47 -0.05 11.69
N ILE A 40 -6.75 -0.97 11.07
CA ILE A 40 -7.18 -1.69 9.87
C ILE A 40 -7.36 -3.17 10.20
N TYR A 41 -8.22 -3.83 9.43
CA TYR A 41 -8.36 -5.28 9.44
C TYR A 41 -8.18 -5.75 8.00
N GLU A 42 -7.13 -6.51 7.75
CA GLU A 42 -6.87 -7.12 6.45
C GLU A 42 -7.21 -8.61 6.51
N LYS A 43 -7.93 -9.09 5.49
CA LYS A 43 -8.23 -10.52 5.32
C LYS A 43 -7.73 -10.93 3.94
N GLN A 44 -6.75 -11.83 3.93
CA GLN A 44 -6.27 -12.47 2.71
C GLN A 44 -6.99 -13.81 2.51
N THR A 45 -7.34 -14.14 1.26
CA THR A 45 -8.03 -15.39 0.92
C THR A 45 -7.28 -16.13 -0.18
N GLY A 46 -7.07 -17.43 0.01
CA GLY A 46 -6.34 -18.29 -0.92
C GLY A 46 -4.97 -18.72 -0.39
N ILE A 47 -4.09 -19.16 -1.29
CA ILE A 47 -2.71 -19.51 -0.96
C ILE A 47 -1.90 -18.22 -0.90
N CYS A 48 -1.44 -17.85 0.30
CA CYS A 48 -0.73 -16.59 0.56
C CYS A 48 0.68 -16.90 1.04
N ARG A 49 1.58 -17.31 0.14
CA ARG A 49 2.97 -17.63 0.49
C ARG A 49 3.84 -16.40 0.36
N GLU A 50 4.83 -16.30 1.23
CA GLU A 50 5.81 -15.21 1.21
C GLU A 50 6.60 -15.14 -0.10
N GLU A 51 6.85 -16.30 -0.72
CA GLU A 51 7.54 -16.44 -2.00
C GLU A 51 6.76 -15.85 -3.19
N ASP A 52 5.43 -15.69 -3.06
CA ASP A 52 4.57 -15.12 -4.09
C ASP A 52 4.58 -13.58 -4.07
N ILE A 53 5.17 -12.96 -3.05
CA ILE A 53 5.14 -11.51 -2.86
C ILE A 53 6.19 -10.83 -3.74
N ILE A 54 5.71 -10.09 -4.74
CA ILE A 54 6.52 -9.16 -5.51
C ILE A 54 6.61 -7.84 -4.75
N ARG A 55 7.84 -7.44 -4.39
CA ARG A 55 8.14 -6.18 -3.71
C ARG A 55 8.75 -5.20 -4.69
N TYR A 56 8.21 -3.99 -4.76
CA TYR A 56 8.81 -2.90 -5.55
C TYR A 56 9.61 -1.94 -4.67
N VAL A 57 9.24 -1.83 -3.40
CA VAL A 57 9.99 -1.11 -2.37
C VAL A 57 10.02 -1.99 -1.12
N ASP A 58 11.16 -2.02 -0.44
CA ASP A 58 11.31 -2.72 0.80
C ASP A 58 12.07 -1.90 1.84
N ALA A 59 11.48 -1.73 3.02
CA ALA A 59 12.09 -0.98 4.12
C ALA A 59 13.20 -1.76 4.86
N TYR A 60 13.30 -3.08 4.64
CA TYR A 60 14.18 -3.99 5.37
C TYR A 60 15.30 -4.55 4.50
N GLY A 61 15.47 -4.04 3.27
CA GLY A 61 16.52 -4.48 2.34
C GLY A 61 16.32 -5.86 1.74
N ARG A 62 15.08 -6.37 1.69
CA ARG A 62 14.74 -7.60 0.96
C ARG A 62 14.80 -7.36 -0.55
N GLY A 63 14.85 -8.44 -1.32
CA GLY A 63 14.88 -8.35 -2.79
C GLY A 63 13.66 -7.60 -3.35
N THR A 64 13.93 -6.64 -4.23
CA THR A 64 12.91 -5.86 -4.96
C THR A 64 12.95 -6.17 -6.46
N GLN A 65 11.81 -6.10 -7.11
CA GLN A 65 11.70 -6.17 -8.57
C GLN A 65 11.51 -4.78 -9.18
N THR A 66 11.87 -4.65 -10.46
CA THR A 66 11.77 -3.41 -11.25
C THR A 66 10.97 -3.65 -12.51
N GLY A 67 10.40 -2.59 -13.10
CA GLY A 67 9.80 -2.63 -14.45
C GLY A 67 8.27 -2.75 -14.51
N ALA A 68 7.60 -2.79 -13.35
CA ALA A 68 6.15 -2.65 -13.24
C ALA A 68 5.83 -1.70 -12.08
N ALA A 69 4.62 -1.12 -12.10
CA ALA A 69 4.08 -0.25 -11.04
C ALA A 69 4.60 1.20 -10.95
N GLU A 70 5.07 1.81 -12.04
CA GLU A 70 5.63 3.18 -12.00
C GLU A 70 4.67 4.23 -11.40
N ASP A 71 3.39 4.19 -11.76
CA ASP A 71 2.38 5.10 -11.20
C ASP A 71 2.22 4.89 -9.68
N SER A 72 2.27 3.65 -9.21
CA SER A 72 2.20 3.34 -7.79
C SER A 72 3.46 3.78 -7.05
N LEU A 73 4.63 3.64 -7.68
CA LEU A 73 5.91 4.07 -7.12
C LEU A 73 6.01 5.59 -7.02
N THR A 74 5.47 6.31 -8.00
CA THR A 74 5.40 7.78 -7.98
C THR A 74 4.56 8.26 -6.80
N LEU A 75 3.32 7.77 -6.66
CA LEU A 75 2.46 8.10 -5.53
C LEU A 75 3.07 7.68 -4.18
N TYR A 76 3.72 6.52 -4.14
CA TYR A 76 4.41 6.07 -2.93
C TYR A 76 5.50 7.05 -2.48
N ARG A 77 6.31 7.57 -3.41
CA ARG A 77 7.35 8.57 -3.11
C ARG A 77 6.76 9.88 -2.62
N GLU A 78 5.70 10.37 -3.26
CA GLU A 78 4.96 11.57 -2.81
C GLU A 78 4.44 11.41 -1.37
N ILE A 79 3.83 10.25 -1.08
CA ILE A 79 3.33 9.92 0.26
C ILE A 79 4.47 9.88 1.28
N LEU A 80 5.63 9.32 0.93
CA LEU A 80 6.79 9.31 1.83
C LEU A 80 7.29 10.71 2.16
N ASP A 81 7.23 11.64 1.20
CA ASP A 81 7.66 13.02 1.44
C ASP A 81 6.67 13.77 2.32
N GLU A 82 5.36 13.51 2.17
CA GLU A 82 4.32 14.02 3.10
C GLU A 82 4.49 13.50 4.55
N ILE A 83 5.01 12.28 4.72
CA ILE A 83 5.28 11.74 6.07
C ILE A 83 6.47 12.43 6.73
N LYS A 84 7.44 12.92 5.93
CA LYS A 84 8.65 13.58 6.43
C LYS A 84 8.47 15.07 6.70
N SER A 85 7.44 15.69 6.11
CA SER A 85 7.11 17.12 6.31
C SER A 85 6.43 17.37 7.65
#